data_AF-A0A7C3VDP9-F1
#
_entry.id   AF-A0A7C3VDP9-F1
#
_cell.length_a   1.000
_cell.length_b   1.000
_cell.length_c   1.000
_cell.angle_alpha   90.00
_cell.angle_beta   90.00
_cell.angle_gamma   90.00
#
_symmetry.space_group_name_H-M   'P 1'
#
loop_
_entity.id
_entity.type
_entity.pdbx_description
1 polymer ?
#
loop_
_entity_poly.entity_id
_entity_poly.type
_entity_poly.pdbx_seq_one_letter_code
_entity_poly.pdbx_strand_id
1 'polypeptide(L)'
;MKRLTWLFALLLALPLAAAQDEFPVAAIAGFVALWFFFILLMLAGWVLWIFMLIDCATRKDLKDNEKIVWVIVLALTQVIGAVIYFFAVKRKS
;
A
#
# COMPACT_ATOMS: atom_id res chain seq x y z
N MET A 1 -41.43 36.17 -31.67
CA MET A 1 -41.56 34.75 -31.27
C MET A 1 -40.26 33.93 -31.41
N LYS A 2 -39.51 34.01 -32.52
CA LYS A 2 -38.25 33.25 -32.69
C LYS A 2 -37.14 33.56 -31.65
N ARG A 3 -37.03 34.80 -31.17
CA ARG A 3 -36.03 35.15 -30.14
C ARG A 3 -36.30 34.49 -28.79
N LEU A 4 -37.56 34.18 -28.48
CA LEU A 4 -37.95 33.54 -27.23
C LEU A 4 -37.63 32.04 -27.21
N THR A 5 -37.76 31.37 -28.37
CA THR A 5 -37.39 29.94 -28.50
C THR A 5 -35.88 29.73 -28.43
N TRP A 6 -35.07 30.67 -28.94
CA TRP A 6 -33.61 30.62 -28.80
C TRP A 6 -33.14 30.88 -27.37
N LEU A 7 -33.78 31.80 -26.64
CA LEU A 7 -33.49 32.01 -25.22
C LEU A 7 -33.89 30.81 -24.37
N PHE A 8 -35.03 30.18 -24.64
CA PHE A 8 -35.45 28.97 -23.95
C PHE A 8 -34.54 27.77 -24.26
N ALA A 9 -34.13 27.60 -25.52
CA ALA A 9 -33.15 26.58 -25.90
C ALA A 9 -31.78 26.83 -25.23
N LEU A 10 -31.36 28.08 -25.12
CA LEU A 10 -30.09 28.46 -24.47
C LEU A 10 -30.15 28.28 -22.95
N LEU A 11 -31.30 28.58 -22.32
CA LEU A 11 -31.55 28.35 -20.90
C LEU A 11 -31.63 26.86 -20.54
N LEU A 12 -32.15 26.03 -21.47
CA LEU A 12 -32.29 24.58 -21.29
C LEU A 12 -31.00 23.81 -21.67
N ALA A 13 -30.16 24.37 -22.55
CA ALA A 13 -28.85 23.82 -22.92
C ALA A 13 -27.72 24.22 -21.95
N LEU A 14 -27.83 25.36 -21.26
CA LEU A 14 -26.87 25.81 -20.23
C LEU A 14 -26.61 24.76 -19.13
N PRO A 15 -27.65 24.15 -18.53
CA PRO A 15 -27.43 23.13 -17.49
C PRO A 15 -26.95 21.79 -18.05
N LEU A 16 -27.11 21.51 -19.35
CA LEU A 16 -26.61 20.28 -19.97
C LEU A 16 -25.10 20.36 -20.25
N ALA A 17 -24.60 21.54 -20.63
CA ALA A 17 -23.17 21.79 -20.83
C ALA A 17 -22.40 21.89 -19.49
N ALA A 18 -23.04 22.39 -18.43
CA ALA A 18 -22.46 22.43 -17.08
C ALA A 18 -22.47 21.06 -16.38
N ALA A 19 -23.21 20.08 -16.90
CA ALA A 19 -23.30 18.73 -16.32
C ALA A 19 -22.22 17.75 -16.84
N GLN A 20 -21.25 18.22 -17.64
CA GLN A 20 -20.27 17.37 -18.32
C GLN A 20 -18.96 17.12 -17.56
N ASP A 21 -18.75 17.68 -16.37
CA ASP A 21 -17.49 17.57 -15.62
C ASP A 21 -17.68 17.17 -14.14
N GLU A 22 -18.34 16.05 -13.81
CA GLU A 22 -18.43 15.61 -12.39
C GLU A 22 -18.26 14.10 -12.14
N PHE A 23 -17.59 13.34 -13.03
CA PHE A 23 -16.87 12.17 -12.54
C PHE A 23 -15.49 12.65 -12.11
N PRO A 24 -15.13 12.59 -10.81
CA PRO A 24 -13.82 13.03 -10.34
C PRO A 24 -12.79 11.97 -10.72
N VAL A 25 -12.55 11.79 -12.01
CA VAL A 25 -11.54 10.89 -12.58
C VAL A 25 -10.16 11.19 -12.01
N ALA A 26 -9.90 12.46 -11.65
CA ALA A 26 -8.71 12.87 -10.90
C ALA A 26 -8.66 12.27 -9.49
N ALA A 27 -9.78 12.23 -8.76
CA ALA A 27 -9.86 11.60 -7.44
C ALA A 27 -9.73 10.08 -7.53
N ILE A 28 -10.34 9.45 -8.54
CA ILE A 28 -10.23 8.01 -8.79
C ILE A 28 -8.79 7.65 -9.16
N ALA A 29 -8.15 8.42 -10.05
CA ALA A 29 -6.76 8.23 -10.41
C ALA A 29 -5.82 8.41 -9.20
N GLY A 30 -6.09 9.40 -8.34
CA GLY A 30 -5.36 9.59 -7.08
C GLY A 30 -5.52 8.39 -6.13
N PHE A 31 -6.74 7.86 -5.99
CA PHE A 31 -7.02 6.69 -5.17
C PHE A 31 -6.34 5.42 -5.71
N VAL A 32 -6.36 5.21 -7.03
CA VAL A 32 -5.69 4.09 -7.69
C VAL A 32 -4.17 4.19 -7.52
N ALA A 33 -3.58 5.38 -7.67
CA ALA A 33 -2.16 5.60 -7.45
C ALA A 33 -1.74 5.31 -6.00
N LEU A 34 -2.51 5.80 -5.03
CA LEU A 34 -2.29 5.49 -3.61
C LEU A 34 -2.41 3.99 -3.35
N TRP A 35 -3.41 3.32 -3.93
CA TRP A 35 -3.62 1.89 -3.76
C TRP A 35 -2.44 1.08 -4.33
N PHE A 36 -1.94 1.46 -5.50
CA PHE A 36 -0.77 0.83 -6.12
C PHE A 36 0.49 1.03 -5.27
N PHE A 37 0.67 2.21 -4.69
CA PHE A 37 1.77 2.50 -3.77
C PHE A 37 1.71 1.63 -2.50
N PHE A 38 0.53 1.44 -1.91
CA PHE A 38 0.35 0.55 -0.76
C PHE A 38 0.64 -0.91 -1.10
N ILE A 39 0.25 -1.38 -2.29
CA ILE A 39 0.57 -2.74 -2.76
C ILE A 39 2.08 -2.92 -2.89
N LEU A 40 2.77 -1.96 -3.50
CA LEU A 40 4.23 -1.97 -3.61
C LEU A 40 4.90 -2.01 -2.22
N LEU A 41 4.41 -1.21 -1.26
CA LEU A 41 4.90 -1.24 0.11
C LEU A 41 4.65 -2.58 0.80
N MET A 42 3.47 -3.19 0.62
CA MET A 42 3.19 -4.52 1.16
C MET A 42 4.12 -5.57 0.54
N LEU A 43 4.30 -5.56 -0.79
CA LEU A 43 5.21 -6.47 -1.46
C LEU A 43 6.64 -6.32 -0.92
N ALA A 44 7.13 -5.08 -0.79
CA ALA A 44 8.44 -4.81 -0.23
C ALA A 44 8.56 -5.30 1.22
N GLY A 45 7.53 -5.09 2.05
CA GLY A 45 7.46 -5.60 3.42
C GLY A 45 7.51 -7.13 3.49
N TRP A 46 6.80 -7.81 2.60
CA TRP A 46 6.82 -9.28 2.49
C TRP A 46 8.18 -9.81 2.05
N VAL A 47 8.82 -9.19 1.06
CA VAL A 47 10.16 -9.58 0.60
C VAL A 47 11.19 -9.38 1.73
N LEU A 48 11.15 -8.25 2.43
CA LEU A 48 12.02 -7.98 3.56
C LEU A 48 11.81 -8.97 4.72
N TRP A 49 10.57 -9.35 4.99
CA TRP A 49 10.25 -10.35 6.00
C TRP A 49 10.82 -11.74 5.65
N ILE A 50 10.65 -12.20 4.41
CA ILE A 50 11.24 -13.47 3.95
C ILE A 50 12.76 -13.41 4.00
N PHE A 51 13.36 -12.29 3.60
CA PHE A 51 14.81 -12.11 3.66
C PHE A 51 15.36 -12.24 5.09
N MET A 52 14.65 -11.73 6.09
CA MET A 52 15.02 -11.89 7.51
C MET A 52 14.86 -13.33 8.01
N LEU A 53 13.86 -14.08 7.52
CA LEU A 53 13.77 -15.51 7.79
C LEU A 53 14.99 -16.26 7.21
N ILE A 54 15.41 -15.92 6.00
CA ILE A 54 16.58 -16.54 5.36
C ILE A 54 17.86 -16.20 6.13
N ASP A 55 18.06 -14.95 6.56
CA ASP A 55 19.22 -14.54 7.38
C ASP A 55 19.26 -15.34 8.69
N CYS A 56 18.13 -15.48 9.38
CA CYS A 56 18.04 -16.24 10.61
C CYS A 56 18.35 -17.74 10.41
N ALA A 57 17.92 -18.33 9.30
CA ALA A 57 18.18 -19.73 8.99
C ALA A 57 19.65 -19.98 8.59
N THR A 58 20.28 -19.02 7.91
CA THR A 58 21.65 -19.16 7.38
C THR A 58 22.74 -18.75 8.37
N ARG A 59 22.41 -17.99 9.42
CA ARG A 59 23.33 -17.67 10.52
C ARG A 59 23.88 -18.92 11.21
N LYS A 60 25.19 -18.92 11.47
CA LYS A 60 25.91 -20.04 12.11
C LYS A 60 26.16 -19.81 13.60
N ASP A 61 25.98 -18.56 14.02
CA ASP A 61 26.14 -17.97 15.34
C ASP A 61 24.99 -18.33 16.30
N LEU A 62 23.83 -18.75 15.77
CA LEU A 62 22.67 -19.18 16.56
C LEU A 62 22.70 -20.69 16.79
N LYS A 63 22.36 -21.14 18.00
CA LYS A 63 22.10 -22.57 18.26
C LYS A 63 20.85 -23.02 17.51
N ASP A 64 20.77 -24.30 17.14
CA ASP A 64 19.64 -24.83 16.37
C ASP A 64 18.27 -24.57 17.04
N ASN A 65 18.18 -24.70 18.37
CA ASN A 65 16.96 -24.37 19.12
C ASN A 65 16.61 -22.88 19.07
N GLU A 66 17.62 -21.98 19.13
CA GLU A 66 17.40 -20.54 19.07
C GLU A 66 16.94 -20.11 17.67
N LYS A 67 17.45 -20.75 16.61
CA LYS A 67 16.98 -20.53 15.24
C LYS A 67 15.50 -20.85 15.09
N ILE A 68 15.06 -21.99 15.61
CA ILE A 68 13.65 -22.42 15.51
C ILE A 68 12.74 -21.42 16.23
N VAL A 69 13.11 -20.98 17.44
CA VAL A 69 12.34 -19.97 18.19
C VAL A 69 12.25 -18.67 17.39
N TRP A 70 13.37 -18.19 16.82
CA TRP A 70 13.37 -16.96 16.05
C TRP A 70 12.59 -17.05 14.75
N VAL A 71 12.62 -18.19 14.05
CA VAL A 71 11.80 -18.42 12.87
C VAL A 71 10.31 -18.38 13.24
N ILE A 72 9.89 -18.98 14.36
CA ILE A 72 8.50 -18.93 14.83
C ILE A 72 8.09 -17.50 15.21
N VAL A 73 8.94 -16.77 15.94
CA VAL A 73 8.69 -15.38 16.32
C VAL A 73 8.57 -14.50 15.08
N LEU A 74 9.55 -14.53 14.18
CA LEU A 74 9.52 -13.81 12.90
C LEU A 74 8.27 -14.19 12.11
N ALA A 75 7.89 -15.47 12.11
CA ALA A 75 6.74 -15.94 11.36
C ALA A 75 5.41 -15.35 11.85
N LEU A 76 5.23 -15.30 13.17
CA LEU A 76 4.01 -14.83 13.82
C LEU A 76 3.93 -13.30 13.94
N THR A 77 5.06 -12.62 14.11
CA THR A 77 5.10 -11.17 14.36
C THR A 77 5.47 -10.33 13.13
N GLN A 78 5.76 -10.94 11.99
CA GLN A 78 6.02 -10.26 10.71
C GLN A 78 7.05 -9.14 10.87
N VAL A 79 6.69 -7.91 10.46
CA VAL A 79 7.52 -6.71 10.55
C VAL A 79 7.97 -6.42 11.98
N ILE A 80 7.11 -6.64 12.97
CA ILE A 80 7.42 -6.41 14.39
C ILE A 80 8.49 -7.43 14.85
N GLY A 81 8.39 -8.67 14.39
CA GLY A 81 9.37 -9.72 14.66
C GLY A 81 10.76 -9.37 14.15
N ALA A 82 10.85 -8.76 12.97
CA ALA A 82 12.12 -8.33 12.37
C ALA A 82 12.80 -7.22 13.20
N VAL A 83 12.03 -6.28 13.73
CA VAL A 83 12.54 -5.22 14.61
C VAL A 83 13.08 -5.83 15.91
N ILE A 84 12.32 -6.73 16.53
CA ILE A 84 12.75 -7.41 17.78
C ILE A 84 14.00 -8.26 17.51
N TYR A 85 14.06 -8.98 16.39
CA TYR A 85 15.24 -9.76 15.96
C TYR A 85 16.49 -8.89 15.86
N PHE A 86 16.36 -7.73 15.22
CA PHE A 86 17.47 -6.78 15.10
C PHE A 86 18.02 -6.33 16.46
N PHE A 87 17.15 -5.98 17.41
CA PHE A 87 17.59 -5.54 18.74
C PHE A 87 18.08 -6.68 19.64
N ALA A 88 17.49 -7.87 19.55
CA ALA A 88 17.81 -8.97 20.45
C ALA A 88 19.00 -9.82 19.97
N VAL A 89 19.15 -10.02 18.67
CA VAL A 89 20.22 -10.85 18.09
C VAL A 89 21.37 -9.97 17.58
N LYS A 90 21.07 -8.97 16.75
CA LYS A 90 22.13 -8.21 16.06
C LYS A 90 22.84 -7.19 16.96
N ARG A 91 22.16 -6.60 17.96
CA ARG A 91 22.78 -5.66 18.91
C ARG A 91 23.53 -6.35 20.06
N LYS A 92 23.19 -7.61 20.36
CA LYS A 92 23.80 -8.34 21.49
C LYS A 92 25.15 -8.97 21.13
N SER A 93 25.56 -8.91 19.86
CA SER A 93 26.88 -9.33 19.38
C SER A 93 27.85 -8.17 19.27
#